data_AF-A0A1R1BUQ8-F1
#
_entry.id   AF-A0A1R1BUQ8-F1
#
_cell.length_a   1.000
_cell.length_b   1.000
_cell.length_c   1.000
_cell.angle_alpha   90.00
_cell.angle_beta   90.00
_cell.angle_gamma   90.00
#
_symmetry.space_group_name_H-M   'P 1'
#
loop_
_entity.id
_entity.type
_entity.pdbx_description
1 polymer ?
#
loop_
_entity_poly.entity_id
_entity_poly.type
_entity_poly.pdbx_seq_one_letter_code
_entity_poly.pdbx_strand_id
1 'polypeptide(L)'
;MAETYRKSKIEHYLERLQVRKEALTAQLEMQGLEISKEFICGQLSATDLIIREISMEFGLNENHTEGGDDHVSKTCSKLGSSKPSAFEGDKDPGR
;
A
#
# COMPACT_ATOMS: atom_id res chain seq x y z
N MET A 1 -20.26 4.74 33.59
CA MET A 1 -21.03 5.13 32.38
C MET A 1 -20.20 5.85 31.31
N ALA A 2 -19.18 6.64 31.64
CA ALA A 2 -18.38 7.36 30.62
C ALA A 2 -17.41 6.48 29.80
N GLU A 3 -16.97 5.33 30.33
CA GLU A 3 -16.02 4.44 29.65
C GLU A 3 -16.65 3.61 28.52
N THR A 4 -17.89 3.16 28.70
CA THR A 4 -18.62 2.39 27.67
C THR A 4 -18.90 3.24 26.43
N TYR A 5 -19.25 4.52 26.60
CA TYR A 5 -19.42 5.45 25.48
C TYR A 5 -18.12 5.70 24.71
N ARG A 6 -16.99 5.76 25.41
CA ARG A 6 -15.66 5.88 24.78
C ARG A 6 -15.33 4.63 23.98
N LYS A 7 -15.54 3.44 24.54
CA LYS A 7 -15.31 2.16 23.86
C LYS A 7 -16.13 2.03 22.57
N SER A 8 -17.45 2.26 22.63
CA SER A 8 -18.33 2.14 21.45
C SER A 8 -17.99 3.13 20.33
N LYS A 9 -17.49 4.34 20.67
CA LYS A 9 -17.02 5.29 19.64
C LYS A 9 -15.77 4.79 18.91
N ILE A 10 -14.87 4.12 19.62
CA ILE A 10 -13.63 3.61 19.07
C ILE A 10 -13.92 2.40 18.18
N GLU A 11 -14.77 1.48 18.64
CA GLU A 11 -15.25 0.34 17.85
C GLU A 11 -15.88 0.81 16.53
N HIS A 12 -16.81 1.77 16.60
CA HIS A 12 -17.43 2.34 15.40
C HIS A 12 -16.42 3.09 14.50
N TYR A 13 -15.39 3.71 15.07
CA TYR A 13 -14.34 4.34 14.27
C TYR A 13 -13.49 3.30 13.53
N LEU A 14 -13.15 2.20 14.19
CA LEU A 14 -12.43 1.08 13.58
C LEU A 14 -13.23 0.42 12.46
N GLU A 15 -14.54 0.21 12.62
CA GLU A 15 -15.43 -0.27 11.55
C GLU A 15 -15.35 0.64 10.31
N ARG A 16 -15.38 1.96 10.50
CA ARG A 16 -15.25 2.91 9.39
C ARG A 16 -13.89 2.84 8.70
N LEU A 17 -12.81 2.62 9.46
CA LEU A 17 -11.48 2.44 8.89
C LEU A 17 -11.38 1.13 8.10
N GLN A 18 -12.03 0.06 8.56
CA GLN A 18 -12.11 -1.20 7.81
C GLN A 18 -12.85 -1.03 6.49
N VAL A 19 -14.02 -0.39 6.47
CA VAL A 19 -14.76 -0.10 5.23
C VAL A 19 -13.91 0.75 4.27
N ARG A 20 -13.17 1.73 4.80
CA ARG A 20 -12.26 2.55 3.99
C ARG A 20 -11.10 1.73 3.40
N LYS A 21 -10.53 0.82 4.20
CA LYS A 21 -9.48 -0.10 3.74
C LYS A 21 -9.99 -0.97 2.60
N GLU A 22 -11.16 -1.59 2.76
CA GLU A 22 -11.77 -2.41 1.71
C GLU A 22 -11.98 -1.62 0.41
N ALA A 23 -12.46 -0.38 0.50
CA ALA A 23 -12.62 0.49 -0.66
C ALA A 23 -11.28 0.82 -1.35
N LEU A 24 -10.22 1.05 -0.58
CA LEU A 24 -8.87 1.30 -1.13
C LEU A 24 -8.31 0.03 -1.80
N THR A 25 -8.52 -1.15 -1.20
CA THR A 25 -8.14 -2.44 -1.80
C THR A 25 -8.86 -2.65 -3.12
N ALA A 26 -10.17 -2.41 -3.17
CA ALA A 26 -10.95 -2.51 -4.41
C ALA A 26 -10.42 -1.54 -5.49
N GLN A 27 -10.02 -0.32 -5.12
CA GLN A 27 -9.42 0.64 -6.04
C GLN A 27 -8.06 0.18 -6.61
N LEU A 28 -7.29 -0.62 -5.87
CA LEU A 28 -6.03 -1.20 -6.38
C LEU A 28 -6.26 -2.26 -7.46
N GLU A 29 -7.41 -2.96 -7.39
CA GLU A 29 -7.81 -3.99 -8.36
C GLU A 29 -8.47 -3.39 -9.61
N MET A 30 -8.91 -2.13 -9.55
CA MET A 30 -9.47 -1.43 -10.70
C MET A 30 -8.39 -1.09 -11.74
N GLN A 31 -8.66 -1.43 -13.00
CA GLN A 31 -7.82 -1.08 -14.13
C GLN A 31 -7.94 0.42 -14.44
N GLY A 32 -6.82 1.08 -14.76
CA GLY A 32 -6.79 2.50 -15.17
C GLY A 32 -6.39 3.47 -14.05
N LEU A 33 -6.01 2.95 -12.88
CA LEU A 33 -5.55 3.72 -11.71
C LEU A 33 -4.05 3.56 -11.45
N GLU A 34 -3.28 3.07 -12.42
CA GLU A 34 -1.85 2.73 -12.32
C GLU A 34 -0.98 3.87 -11.77
N ILE A 35 -1.28 5.11 -12.15
CA ILE A 35 -0.56 6.30 -11.65
C ILE A 35 -0.89 6.58 -10.17
N SER A 36 -2.11 6.25 -9.73
CA SER A 36 -2.56 6.42 -8.35
C SER A 36 -2.30 5.20 -7.46
N LYS A 37 -1.83 4.06 -7.99
CA LYS A 37 -1.60 2.84 -7.20
C LYS A 37 -0.63 3.08 -6.05
N GLU A 38 0.47 3.78 -6.28
CA GLU A 38 1.44 4.10 -5.22
C GLU A 38 0.80 4.95 -4.11
N PHE A 39 -0.02 5.93 -4.50
CA PHE A 39 -0.76 6.76 -3.55
C PHE A 39 -1.76 5.94 -2.73
N ILE A 40 -2.54 5.07 -3.40
CA ILE A 40 -3.53 4.21 -2.76
C ILE A 40 -2.85 3.21 -1.81
N CYS A 41 -1.71 2.63 -2.20
CA CYS A 41 -0.90 1.78 -1.32
C CYS A 41 -0.42 2.53 -0.08
N GLY A 42 0.03 3.78 -0.23
CA GLY A 42 0.41 4.63 0.90
C GLY A 42 -0.75 4.90 1.85
N GLN A 43 -1.94 5.19 1.31
CA GLN A 43 -3.16 5.38 2.10
C GLN A 43 -3.59 4.10 2.83
N LEU A 44 -3.48 2.95 2.17
CA LEU A 44 -3.83 1.66 2.73
C LEU A 44 -2.89 1.28 3.88
N SER A 45 -1.57 1.46 3.70
CA SER A 45 -0.57 1.24 4.74
C SER A 45 -0.78 2.16 5.96
N ALA A 46 -1.03 3.45 5.73
CA ALA A 46 -1.33 4.38 6.82
C ALA A 46 -2.61 3.99 7.58
N THR A 47 -3.65 3.56 6.86
CA THR A 47 -4.92 3.11 7.46
C THR A 47 -4.70 1.86 8.32
N ASP A 48 -3.91 0.90 7.85
CA ASP A 48 -3.57 -0.31 8.60
C ASP A 48 -2.79 0.00 9.88
N LEU A 49 -1.85 0.94 9.84
CA LEU A 49 -1.10 1.37 11.02
C LEU A 49 -2.03 2.00 12.08
N ILE A 50 -2.94 2.88 11.66
CA ILE A 50 -3.90 3.52 12.57
C ILE A 50 -4.81 2.47 13.22
N ILE A 51 -5.32 1.52 12.44
CA ILE A 51 -6.15 0.43 12.97
C ILE A 51 -5.37 -0.36 14.02
N ARG A 52 -4.12 -0.76 13.73
CA ARG A 52 -3.28 -1.51 14.68
C ARG A 52 -3.02 -0.73 15.96
N GLU A 53 -2.62 0.53 15.84
CA GLU A 53 -2.29 1.38 16.98
C GLU A 53 -3.49 1.56 17.92
N ILE A 54 -4.65 1.92 17.36
CA ILE A 54 -5.88 2.11 18.13
C ILE A 54 -6.32 0.78 18.76
N SER A 55 -6.32 -0.32 18.02
CA SER A 55 -6.74 -1.60 18.58
C SER A 55 -5.80 -2.09 19.69
N MET A 56 -4.50 -1.78 19.60
CA MET A 56 -3.54 -2.05 20.67
C MET A 56 -3.77 -1.14 21.89
N GLU A 57 -3.93 0.17 21.68
CA GLU A 57 -4.14 1.15 22.74
C GLU A 57 -5.39 0.86 23.57
N PHE A 58 -6.46 0.39 22.91
CA PHE A 58 -7.74 0.08 23.55
C PHE A 58 -7.96 -1.39 23.87
N GLY A 59 -6.96 -2.25 23.64
CA GLY A 59 -7.04 -3.68 23.96
C GLY A 59 -8.14 -4.42 23.20
N LEU A 60 -8.47 -3.98 21.98
CA LEU A 60 -9.52 -4.56 21.12
C LEU A 60 -9.02 -5.76 20.31
N ASN A 61 -7.71 -6.05 20.37
CA ASN A 61 -7.08 -7.22 19.77
C ASN A 61 -7.28 -8.46 20.66
N GLU A 62 -8.50 -8.91 20.86
CA GLU A 62 -8.76 -10.23 21.44
C GLU A 62 -8.59 -11.29 20.31
N ASN A 63 -7.41 -11.91 20.23
CA ASN A 63 -7.10 -13.19 19.54
C ASN A 63 -6.72 -13.19 18.04
N HIS A 64 -5.83 -12.30 17.59
CA HIS A 64 -5.05 -12.54 16.35
C HIS A 64 -3.54 -12.38 16.59
N THR A 65 -2.94 -13.31 17.33
CA THR A 65 -1.63 -13.87 16.96
C THR A 65 -1.81 -14.45 15.54
N GLU A 66 -0.96 -14.24 14.54
CA GLU A 66 0.49 -14.39 14.51
C GLU A 66 1.12 -13.44 13.48
N GLY A 67 2.42 -13.19 13.66
CA GLY A 67 3.17 -12.14 12.97
C GLY A 67 3.23 -12.26 11.46
N GLY A 68 3.12 -11.10 10.81
CA GLY A 68 3.57 -10.88 9.45
C GLY A 68 4.81 -10.02 9.50
N ASP A 69 5.96 -10.66 9.31
CA ASP A 69 7.29 -10.10 9.09
C ASP A 69 7.24 -8.78 8.30
N ASP A 70 7.96 -7.78 8.80
CA ASP A 70 8.31 -6.53 8.11
C ASP A 70 9.23 -6.83 6.92
N HIS A 71 8.71 -7.53 5.91
CA HIS A 71 9.35 -7.61 4.62
C HIS A 71 8.94 -6.37 3.83
N VAL A 72 9.57 -5.23 4.18
CA VAL A 72 9.81 -4.13 3.25
C VAL A 72 10.53 -4.72 2.03
N SER A 73 9.73 -5.18 1.07
CA SER A 73 10.21 -5.62 -0.22
C SER A 73 10.48 -4.36 -1.04
N LYS A 74 11.73 -3.93 -0.91
CA LYS A 74 12.64 -3.51 -1.99
C LYS A 74 11.99 -3.24 -3.36
N THR A 75 12.37 -2.07 -3.86
CA THR A 75 12.71 -1.74 -5.25
C THR A 75 11.57 -1.71 -6.26
N CYS A 76 11.04 -0.50 -6.49
CA CYS A 76 10.64 -0.09 -7.83
C CYS A 76 11.62 0.99 -8.31
N SER A 77 12.72 0.57 -8.92
CA SER A 77 13.67 1.48 -9.58
C SER A 77 14.27 0.77 -10.78
N LYS A 78 13.47 0.51 -11.81
CA LYS A 78 14.02 0.24 -13.14
C LYS A 78 13.01 0.42 -14.27
N LEU A 79 12.80 1.64 -14.72
CA LEU A 79 12.41 1.90 -16.11
C LEU A 79 13.14 3.16 -16.61
N GLY A 80 13.92 2.97 -17.68
CA GLY A 80 14.92 3.89 -18.20
C GLY A 80 16.24 3.10 -18.33
N SER A 81 16.68 2.64 -19.48
CA SER A 81 16.55 3.20 -20.82
C SER A 81 16.66 2.10 -21.87
N SER A 82 15.79 2.23 -22.86
CA SER A 82 15.74 1.47 -24.11
C SER A 82 17.11 1.31 -24.75
N LYS A 83 17.51 0.07 -25.03
CA LYS A 83 18.53 -0.24 -26.05
C LYS A 83 17.89 -0.05 -27.43
N PRO A 84 18.47 0.74 -28.34
CA PRO A 84 18.38 0.44 -29.76
C PRO A 84 19.56 -0.45 -30.17
N SER A 85 19.20 -1.50 -30.90
CA SER A 85 20.04 -2.53 -31.49
C SER A 85 21.09 -1.97 -32.44
N ALA A 86 22.25 -2.61 -32.43
CA ALA A 86 23.32 -2.45 -33.40
C ALA A 86 22.85 -2.67 -34.85
N PHE A 87 23.36 -1.84 -35.76
CA PHE A 87 23.58 -2.23 -37.15
C PHE A 87 24.98 -1.74 -37.54
N GLU A 88 25.90 -2.68 -37.73
CA GLU A 88 27.24 -2.49 -38.29
C GLU A 88 27.19 -2.49 -39.82
N GLY A 89 28.18 -1.84 -40.43
CA GLY A 89 28.46 -1.82 -41.88
C GLY A 89 28.28 -0.40 -42.44
N ASP A 90 29.24 0.24 -43.11
CA ASP A 90 30.46 -0.24 -43.74
C ASP A 90 31.39 0.98 -43.92
N LYS A 91 32.71 0.77 -43.79
CA LYS A 91 33.72 1.80 -44.06
C LYS A 91 33.92 1.91 -45.56
N ASP A 92 33.84 3.12 -46.12
CA ASP A 92 34.49 3.41 -47.40
C ASP A 92 35.32 4.70 -47.31
N PRO A 93 36.66 4.62 -47.46
CA PRO A 93 37.53 5.78 -47.52
C PRO A 93 37.82 6.17 -48.99
N GLY A 94 37.53 7.42 -49.34
CA GLY A 94 38.26 8.14 -50.38
C GLY A 94 37.53 8.39 -51.70
N ARG A 95 37.20 9.66 -51.95
CA ARG A 95 37.59 10.38 -53.16
C ARG A 95 37.50 11.89 -52.96
#